data_AF-A0A9K3N9N5-F1
#
_entry.id   AF-A0A9K3N9N5-F1
#
_cell.length_a   1.000
_cell.length_b   1.000
_cell.length_c   1.000
_cell.angle_alpha   90.00
_cell.angle_beta   90.00
_cell.angle_gamma   90.00
#
_symmetry.space_group_name_H-M   'P 1'
#
loop_
_entity.id
_entity.type
_entity.pdbx_description
1 polymer ?
#
loop_
_entity_poly.entity_id
_entity_poly.type
_entity_poly.pdbx_seq_one_letter_code
_entity_poly.pdbx_strand_id
1 'polypeptide(L)'
;MFLAVGMDGNNQILPIGYGIGKSEDGESWTWFLSKLKECIGEHPDLVIISDRAASIQLAVRVVFPRSFHGLCCRHLMVNLRLP
;
A
#
# COMPACT_ATOMS: atom_id res chain seq x y z
N MET A 1 12.42 2.77 -1.26
CA MET A 1 11.66 3.07 -2.50
C MET A 1 10.29 2.47 -2.33
N PHE A 2 9.24 3.21 -2.66
CA PHE A 2 7.86 2.75 -2.59
C PHE A 2 7.33 2.48 -3.99
N LEU A 3 6.51 1.45 -4.12
CA LEU A 3 5.82 1.12 -5.37
C LEU A 3 4.36 0.84 -5.03
N ALA A 4 3.47 1.52 -5.73
CA ALA A 4 2.06 1.21 -5.76
C ALA A 4 1.76 0.52 -7.10
N VAL A 5 1.07 -0.62 -7.01
CA VAL A 5 0.53 -1.34 -8.16
C VAL A 5 -0.98 -1.42 -8.01
N GLY A 6 -1.69 -1.37 -9.14
CA GLY A 6 -3.13 -1.57 -9.22
C GLY A 6 -3.45 -2.78 -10.09
N MET A 7 -4.64 -3.34 -9.91
CA MET A 7 -5.19 -4.33 -10.83
C MET A 7 -6.18 -3.64 -11.76
N ASP A 8 -6.04 -3.84 -13.06
CA ASP A 8 -6.98 -3.30 -14.05
C ASP A 8 -8.18 -4.26 -14.30
N GLY A 9 -9.10 -3.84 -15.18
CA GLY A 9 -10.26 -4.65 -15.55
C GLY A 9 -9.93 -5.95 -16.31
N ASN A 10 -8.68 -6.15 -16.71
CA ASN A 10 -8.18 -7.36 -17.37
C ASN A 10 -7.38 -8.25 -16.41
N ASN A 11 -7.48 -8.01 -15.10
CA ASN A 11 -6.74 -8.72 -14.06
C ASN A 11 -5.20 -8.57 -14.17
N GLN A 12 -4.72 -7.53 -14.85
CA GLN A 12 -3.29 -7.26 -14.96
C GLN A 12 -2.83 -6.38 -13.80
N ILE A 13 -1.67 -6.72 -13.23
CA ILE A 13 -1.03 -5.88 -12.20
C ILE A 13 -0.15 -4.86 -12.92
N LEU A 14 -0.47 -3.59 -12.76
CA LEU A 14 0.22 -2.47 -13.42
C LEU A 14 0.78 -1.51 -12.37
N PRO A 15 2.00 -0.98 -12.56
CA PRO A 15 2.52 0.12 -11.74
C PRO A 15 1.63 1.35 -11.89
N ILE A 16 1.16 1.91 -10.77
CA ILE A 16 0.36 3.16 -10.75
C ILE A 16 1.13 4.34 -10.16
N GLY A 17 2.24 4.09 -9.45
CA GLY A 17 3.11 5.15 -8.94
C GLY A 17 4.31 4.61 -8.17
N TYR A 18 5.36 5.41 -8.07
CA TYR A 18 6.54 5.11 -7.25
C TYR A 18 6.99 6.36 -6.48
N GLY A 19 7.68 6.15 -5.37
CA GLY A 19 8.18 7.22 -4.51
C GLY A 19 9.55 6.90 -3.93
N ILE A 20 10.38 7.91 -3.75
CA ILE A 20 11.68 7.79 -3.11
C ILE A 20 11.60 8.50 -1.76
N GLY A 21 11.38 7.71 -0.70
CA GLY A 21 11.44 8.19 0.68
C GLY A 21 12.82 8.06 1.29
N LYS A 22 13.01 8.73 2.43
CA LYS A 22 14.23 8.68 3.23
C LYS A 22 14.47 7.29 3.82
N SER A 23 13.41 6.64 4.31
CA SER A 23 13.45 5.26 4.83
C SER A 23 12.06 4.63 4.80
N GLU A 24 11.92 3.36 5.17
CA GLU A 24 10.60 2.67 5.26
C GLU A 24 9.91 2.92 6.60
N ASP A 25 9.87 4.18 7.02
CA ASP A 25 9.26 4.64 8.26
C ASP A 25 7.82 5.16 8.06
N GLY A 26 7.11 5.36 9.16
CA GLY A 26 5.72 5.80 9.13
C GLY A 26 5.52 7.15 8.45
N GLU A 27 6.47 8.08 8.58
CA GLU A 27 6.42 9.41 7.95
C GLU A 27 6.51 9.29 6.44
N SER A 28 7.49 8.54 5.94
CA SER A 28 7.72 8.33 4.51
C SER A 28 6.57 7.56 3.85
N TRP A 29 6.00 6.56 4.55
CA TRP A 29 4.78 5.86 4.09
C TRP A 29 3.57 6.78 4.06
N THR A 30 3.37 7.60 5.09
CA THR A 30 2.25 8.55 5.15
C THR A 30 2.36 9.57 4.01
N TRP A 31 3.55 10.10 3.77
CA TRP A 31 3.81 11.01 2.65
C TRP A 31 3.49 10.34 1.31
N PHE A 32 4.03 9.15 1.05
CA PHE A 32 3.81 8.45 -0.21
C PHE A 32 2.33 8.13 -0.45
N LEU A 33 1.63 7.60 0.56
CA LEU A 33 0.20 7.30 0.47
C LEU A 33 -0.63 8.58 0.29
N SER A 34 -0.25 9.69 0.92
CA SER A 34 -0.94 10.98 0.73
C SER A 34 -0.82 11.46 -0.71
N LYS A 35 0.37 11.34 -1.31
CA LYS A 35 0.58 11.64 -2.74
C LYS A 35 -0.16 10.70 -3.66
N LEU A 36 -0.21 9.41 -3.34
CA LEU A 36 -1.02 8.46 -4.08
C LEU A 36 -2.51 8.83 -4.03
N LYS A 37 -3.03 9.21 -2.86
CA LYS A 37 -4.42 9.62 -2.65
C LYS A 37 -4.79 10.87 -3.45
N GLU A 38 -3.89 11.85 -3.54
CA GLU A 38 -4.08 13.03 -4.40
C GLU A 38 -4.29 12.63 -5.87
N CYS A 39 -3.64 11.56 -6.34
CA CYS A 39 -3.75 11.10 -7.73
C CYS A 39 -4.97 10.21 -7.99
N ILE A 40 -5.27 9.27 -7.09
CA ILE A 40 -6.33 8.26 -7.32
C ILE A 40 -7.68 8.64 -6.70
N GLY A 41 -7.70 9.66 -5.85
CA GLY A 41 -8.89 10.05 -5.09
C GLY A 41 -9.27 9.06 -3.99
N GLU A 42 -10.54 9.10 -3.59
CA GLU A 42 -11.12 8.13 -2.67
C GLU A 42 -12.18 7.30 -3.39
N HIS A 43 -12.14 5.99 -3.20
CA HIS A 43 -13.15 5.07 -3.70
C HIS A 43 -13.67 4.21 -2.54
N PRO A 44 -15.00 4.03 -2.38
CA PRO A 44 -15.57 3.26 -1.28
C PRO A 44 -15.09 1.80 -1.27
N ASP A 45 -14.90 1.22 -2.45
CA ASP A 45 -14.45 -0.18 -2.61
C ASP A 45 -12.92 -0.32 -2.75
N LEU A 46 -12.14 0.73 -2.40
CA LEU A 46 -10.68 0.65 -2.45
C LEU A 46 -10.16 -0.38 -1.43
N VAL A 47 -9.39 -1.34 -1.93
CA VAL A 47 -8.66 -2.31 -1.13
C VAL A 47 -7.16 -2.03 -1.23
N ILE A 48 -6.51 -1.88 -0.09
CA ILE A 48 -5.06 -1.74 0.01
C ILE A 48 -4.49 -3.05 0.54
N ILE A 49 -3.51 -3.61 -0.15
CA ILE A 49 -2.78 -4.81 0.26
C ILE A 49 -1.30 -4.46 0.37
N SER A 50 -0.68 -4.68 1.54
CA SER A 50 0.71 -4.31 1.78
C SER A 50 1.48 -5.36 2.57
N ASP A 51 2.80 -5.17 2.73
CA ASP A 51 3.57 -5.95 3.70
C ASP A 51 3.12 -5.71 5.15
N ARG A 52 3.48 -6.62 6.05
CA ARG A 52 3.22 -6.60 7.49
C ARG A 52 4.26 -5.73 8.20
N ALA A 53 4.13 -4.42 8.05
CA ALA A 53 4.89 -3.43 8.83
C ALA A 53 3.94 -2.49 9.59
N ALA A 54 4.26 -2.22 10.87
CA ALA A 54 3.47 -1.33 11.71
C ALA A 54 3.41 0.11 11.15
N SER A 55 4.51 0.56 10.52
CA SER A 55 4.59 1.87 9.84
C SER A 55 3.57 1.97 8.70
N ILE A 56 3.43 0.92 7.88
CA ILE A 56 2.46 0.88 6.78
C ILE A 56 1.04 0.84 7.31
N GLN A 57 0.76 -0.02 8.30
CA GLN A 57 -0.57 -0.11 8.91
C GLN A 57 -1.05 1.22 9.47
N LEU A 58 -0.16 1.95 10.15
CA LEU A 58 -0.48 3.28 10.66
C LEU A 58 -0.76 4.26 9.51
N ALA A 59 0.12 4.30 8.51
CA ALA A 59 -0.02 5.21 7.37
C ALA A 59 -1.32 4.97 6.57
N VAL A 60 -1.70 3.72 6.34
CA VAL A 60 -2.96 3.37 5.67
C VAL A 60 -4.16 3.84 6.50
N ARG A 61 -4.16 3.61 7.82
CA ARG A 61 -5.24 4.08 8.70
C ARG A 61 -5.38 5.60 8.73
N VAL A 62 -4.27 6.32 8.63
CA VAL A 62 -4.25 7.79 8.61
C VAL A 62 -4.75 8.33 7.27
N VAL A 63 -4.26 7.79 6.15
CA VAL A 63 -4.51 8.36 4.81
C VAL A 63 -5.79 7.82 4.17
N PHE A 64 -6.08 6.53 4.34
CA PHE A 64 -7.22 5.83 3.76
C PHE A 64 -8.08 5.14 4.85
N PRO A 65 -8.64 5.89 5.82
CA PRO A 65 -9.34 5.33 6.98
C PRO A 65 -10.57 4.49 6.63
N ARG A 66 -11.14 4.68 5.43
CA ARG A 66 -12.33 3.98 4.94
C ARG A 66 -12.01 2.79 4.04
N SER A 67 -10.76 2.63 3.62
CA SER A 67 -10.34 1.50 2.77
C SER A 67 -10.23 0.22 3.58
N PHE A 68 -10.48 -0.93 2.94
CA PHE A 68 -10.10 -2.20 3.54
C PHE A 68 -8.58 -2.37 3.42
N HIS A 69 -7.92 -2.69 4.54
CA HIS A 69 -6.48 -2.95 4.56
C HIS A 69 -6.19 -4.43 4.82
N GLY A 70 -5.68 -5.12 3.80
CA GLY A 70 -5.24 -6.50 3.87
C GLY A 70 -3.72 -6.63 3.94
N LEU A 71 -3.26 -7.77 4.45
CA LEU A 71 -1.85 -8.15 4.40
C LEU A 71 -1.56 -8.95 3.13
N CYS A 72 -0.43 -8.68 2.50
CA CYS A 72 0.00 -9.37 1.31
C CYS A 72 0.35 -10.83 1.63
N CYS A 73 -0.42 -11.78 1.10
CA CYS A 73 -0.18 -13.22 1.29
C CYS A 73 1.25 -13.63 0.90
N ARG A 74 1.78 -13.09 -0.21
CA ARG A 74 3.15 -13.37 -0.64
C ARG A 74 4.18 -12.95 0.41
N HIS A 75 4.07 -11.72 0.93
CA HIS A 75 4.97 -11.25 1.98
C HIS A 75 4.76 -11.99 3.29
N LEU A 76 3.52 -12.36 3.64
CA LEU A 76 3.25 -13.21 4.79
C LEU A 76 3.95 -14.56 4.68
N MET A 77 3.85 -15.23 3.53
CA MET A 77 4.52 -16.51 3.29
C MET A 77 6.04 -16.39 3.47
N VAL A 78 6.65 -15.36 2.88
CA VAL A 78 8.10 -15.11 2.99
C VAL A 78 8.50 -14.76 4.42
N ASN A 79 7.79 -13.83 5.07
CA ASN A 79 8.12 -13.35 6.42
C ASN A 79 7.94 -14.44 7.48
N LEU A 80 6.96 -15.32 7.31
CA LEU A 80 6.67 -16.43 8.23
C LEU A 80 7.37 -17.74 7.82
N ARG A 81 8.11 -17.74 6.71
CA ARG A 81 8.76 -18.93 6.14
C ARG A 81 7.78 -20.09 5.96
N LEU A 82 6.57 -19.78 5.51
CA LEU A 82 5.56 -20.78 5.19
C LEU A 82 5.96 -21.51 3.89
N PRO A 83 5.64 -22.81 3.78
CA PRO A 83 5.96 -23.60 2.58
C PRO A 83 5.29 -23.06 1.31
#